data_AF-A0A2J8MZ57-F1
#
_entry.id   AF-A0A2J8MZ57-F1
#
_cell.length_a   1.000
_cell.length_b   1.000
_cell.length_c   1.000
_cell.angle_alpha   90.00
_cell.angle_beta   90.00
_cell.angle_gamma   90.00
#
_symmetry.space_group_name_H-M   'P 1'
#
loop_
_entity.id
_entity.type
_entity.pdbx_description
1 polymer ?
#
loop_
_entity_poly.entity_id
_entity_poly.type
_entity_poly.pdbx_seq_one_letter_code
_entity_poly.pdbx_strand_id
1 'polypeptide(L)'
;MGEAPAPEQYVVLEELIDMNQHHLNALGVGHASLDQLCQVTRARGLHSKLTGAGGGGCGITLLKPGLEQPEVEATKQALTSCGFDCLETSIGAPGVSIHSATSLDSRVQQALDGL
;
A
#
# COMPACT_ATOMS: atom_id res chain seq x y z
N MET A 1 24.94 -1.08 1.69
CA MET A 1 23.91 -0.63 0.72
C MET A 1 23.60 -1.83 -0.15
N GLY A 2 22.40 -2.40 -0.02
CA GLY A 2 21.98 -3.48 -0.90
C GLY A 2 21.79 -2.94 -2.31
N GLU A 3 22.14 -3.73 -3.32
CA GLU A 3 21.84 -3.44 -4.72
C GLU A 3 20.33 -3.28 -4.90
N ALA A 4 19.89 -2.37 -5.77
CA ALA A 4 18.47 -2.20 -6.04
C ALA A 4 17.89 -3.51 -6.59
N PRO A 5 16.72 -3.97 -6.13
CA PRO A 5 16.15 -5.22 -6.60
C PRO A 5 15.95 -5.20 -8.11
N ALA A 6 16.23 -6.32 -8.78
CA ALA A 6 16.00 -6.47 -10.21
C ALA A 6 14.49 -6.48 -10.50
N PRO A 7 14.03 -6.01 -11.68
CA PRO A 7 12.60 -5.97 -12.04
C PRO A 7 11.89 -7.33 -11.89
N GLU A 8 12.59 -8.42 -12.17
CA GLU A 8 12.06 -9.79 -12.07
C GLU A 8 11.71 -10.17 -10.62
N GLN A 9 12.40 -9.58 -9.63
CA GLN A 9 12.11 -9.82 -8.21
C GLN A 9 10.79 -9.18 -7.79
N TYR A 10 10.40 -8.07 -8.43
CA TYR A 10 9.09 -7.46 -8.19
C TYR A 10 7.95 -8.31 -8.73
N VAL A 11 8.15 -9.00 -9.86
CA VAL A 11 7.15 -9.96 -10.38
C VAL A 11 6.93 -11.10 -9.38
N VAL A 12 8.01 -11.64 -8.79
CA VAL A 12 7.89 -12.66 -7.73
C VAL A 12 7.13 -12.13 -6.52
N LEU A 13 7.37 -10.88 -6.11
CA LEU A 13 6.63 -10.26 -5.00
C LEU A 13 5.14 -10.11 -5.31
N GLU A 14 4.78 -9.74 -6.53
CA GLU A 14 3.38 -9.67 -6.99
C GLU A 14 2.69 -11.03 -6.93
N GLU A 15 3.34 -12.09 -7.44
CA GLU A 15 2.81 -13.46 -7.37
C GLU A 15 2.64 -13.93 -5.91
N LEU A 16 3.60 -13.63 -5.04
CA LEU A 16 3.51 -13.94 -3.61
C LEU A 16 2.38 -13.18 -2.92
N ILE A 17 2.14 -11.93 -3.31
CA ILE A 17 1.02 -11.12 -2.81
C ILE A 17 -0.31 -11.76 -3.20
N ASP A 18 -0.48 -12.12 -4.47
CA ASP A 18 -1.69 -12.74 -5.00
C ASP A 18 -1.96 -14.09 -4.35
N MET A 19 -0.96 -14.98 -4.30
CA MET A 19 -1.08 -16.29 -3.67
C MET A 19 -1.47 -16.18 -2.20
N ASN A 20 -0.82 -15.26 -1.46
CA ASN A 20 -1.12 -15.05 -0.05
C ASN A 20 -2.53 -14.48 0.15
N GLN A 21 -2.97 -13.54 -0.70
CA GLN A 21 -4.35 -13.05 -0.64
C GLN A 21 -5.37 -14.19 -0.84
N HIS A 22 -5.14 -15.07 -1.81
CA HIS A 22 -6.00 -16.24 -2.02
C HIS A 22 -5.97 -17.22 -0.86
N HIS A 23 -4.80 -17.47 -0.25
CA HIS A 23 -4.70 -18.29 0.95
C HIS A 23 -5.46 -17.67 2.13
N LEU A 24 -5.37 -16.36 2.34
CA LEU A 24 -6.12 -15.67 3.40
C LEU A 24 -7.64 -15.73 3.18
N ASN A 25 -8.09 -15.60 1.93
CA ASN A 25 -9.49 -15.83 1.58
C ASN A 25 -9.91 -17.29 1.86
N ALA A 26 -9.07 -18.27 1.53
CA ALA A 26 -9.34 -19.69 1.82
C ALA A 26 -9.37 -20.00 3.33
N LEU A 27 -8.63 -19.25 4.15
CA LEU A 27 -8.69 -19.33 5.61
C LEU A 27 -9.95 -18.69 6.20
N GLY A 28 -10.79 -18.03 5.39
CA GLY A 28 -12.04 -17.43 5.83
C GLY A 28 -11.91 -16.04 6.46
N VAL A 29 -10.73 -15.41 6.36
CA VAL A 29 -10.49 -14.04 6.87
C VAL A 29 -10.63 -12.97 5.77
N GLY A 30 -11.14 -13.35 4.59
CA GLY A 30 -11.49 -12.42 3.52
C GLY A 30 -12.66 -11.48 3.89
N HIS A 31 -12.93 -10.51 3.02
CA HIS A 31 -14.08 -9.62 3.14
C HIS A 31 -14.39 -8.96 1.79
N ALA A 32 -15.67 -8.69 1.49
CA ALA A 32 -16.09 -8.12 0.21
C ALA A 32 -15.37 -6.79 -0.12
N SER A 33 -15.10 -5.95 0.88
CA SER A 33 -14.33 -4.71 0.66
C SER A 33 -12.87 -4.96 0.25
N LEU A 34 -12.25 -6.03 0.75
CA LEU A 34 -10.88 -6.42 0.41
C LEU A 34 -10.83 -7.04 -0.98
N ASP A 35 -11.83 -7.84 -1.35
CA ASP A 35 -11.96 -8.37 -2.70
C ASP A 35 -12.17 -7.22 -3.71
N GLN A 36 -12.98 -6.22 -3.37
CA GLN A 36 -13.18 -5.02 -4.17
C GLN A 36 -11.89 -4.19 -4.30
N LEU A 37 -11.12 -4.03 -3.23
CA LEU A 37 -9.79 -3.38 -3.27
C LEU A 37 -8.89 -4.11 -4.28
N CYS A 38 -8.75 -5.42 -4.16
CA CYS A 38 -7.90 -6.23 -5.05
C CYS A 38 -8.39 -6.17 -6.50
N GLN A 39 -9.71 -6.15 -6.73
CA GLN A 39 -10.27 -6.01 -8.07
C GLN A 39 -9.92 -4.65 -8.71
N VAL A 40 -10.06 -3.55 -7.96
CA VAL A 40 -9.79 -2.19 -8.44
C VAL A 40 -8.31 -1.99 -8.80
N THR A 41 -7.41 -2.53 -7.98
CA THR A 41 -5.96 -2.45 -8.22
C THR A 41 -5.54 -3.39 -9.34
N ARG A 42 -6.07 -4.61 -9.39
CA ARG A 42 -5.76 -5.59 -10.43
C ARG A 42 -6.18 -5.14 -11.83
N ALA A 43 -7.27 -4.37 -11.94
CA ALA A 43 -7.71 -3.74 -13.18
C ALA A 43 -6.69 -2.75 -13.78
N ARG A 44 -5.71 -2.32 -12.97
CA ARG A 44 -4.61 -1.42 -13.36
C ARG A 44 -3.24 -2.12 -13.35
N GLY A 45 -3.23 -3.44 -13.28
CA GLY A 45 -1.98 -4.22 -13.23
C GLY A 45 -1.23 -4.11 -11.90
N LEU A 46 -1.89 -3.66 -10.83
CA LEU A 46 -1.32 -3.59 -9.49
C LEU A 46 -1.81 -4.76 -8.64
N HIS A 47 -0.93 -5.25 -7.78
CA HIS A 47 -1.16 -6.44 -6.98
C HIS A 47 -1.32 -6.06 -5.51
N SER A 48 -2.35 -6.62 -4.88
CA SER A 48 -2.76 -6.22 -3.54
C SER A 48 -3.12 -7.43 -2.69
N LYS A 49 -2.95 -7.26 -1.38
CA LYS A 49 -3.45 -8.19 -0.36
C LYS A 49 -3.90 -7.44 0.87
N LEU A 50 -4.77 -8.05 1.67
CA LEU A 50 -5.11 -7.58 3.00
C LEU A 50 -3.88 -7.59 3.92
N THR A 51 -3.86 -6.74 4.94
CA THR A 51 -2.84 -6.73 5.98
C THR A 51 -3.46 -6.76 7.38
N GLY A 52 -2.87 -7.56 8.29
CA GLY A 52 -3.41 -7.77 9.63
C GLY A 52 -4.47 -8.87 9.69
N ALA A 53 -5.55 -8.64 10.46
CA ALA A 53 -6.53 -9.66 10.81
C ALA A 53 -7.43 -10.12 9.65
N GLY A 54 -7.68 -9.26 8.67
CA GLY A 54 -8.71 -9.49 7.65
C GLY A 54 -10.10 -9.06 8.10
N GLY A 55 -11.15 -9.55 7.43
CA GLY A 55 -12.55 -9.18 7.73
C GLY A 55 -12.90 -7.72 7.37
N GLY A 56 -12.06 -7.05 6.57
CA GLY A 56 -12.11 -5.63 6.28
C GLY A 56 -10.77 -4.98 6.59
N GLY A 57 -10.78 -3.81 7.24
CA GLY A 57 -9.55 -3.12 7.64
C GLY A 57 -8.74 -2.62 6.44
N CYS A 58 -7.43 -2.86 6.47
CA CYS A 58 -6.50 -2.32 5.48
C CYS A 58 -6.04 -3.37 4.46
N GLY A 59 -5.78 -2.91 3.24
CA GLY A 59 -5.00 -3.63 2.24
C GLY A 59 -3.69 -2.92 1.93
N ILE A 60 -2.73 -3.67 1.42
CA ILE A 60 -1.47 -3.17 0.86
C ILE A 60 -1.46 -3.44 -0.65
N THR A 61 -0.93 -2.49 -1.41
CA THR A 61 -0.76 -2.60 -2.87
C THR A 61 0.69 -2.30 -3.21
N LEU A 62 1.33 -3.19 -3.97
CA LEU A 62 2.72 -3.00 -4.36
C LEU A 62 2.81 -2.05 -5.56
N LEU A 63 3.64 -1.02 -5.43
CA LEU A 63 4.02 -0.14 -6.53
C LEU A 63 5.44 -0.50 -6.97
N LYS A 64 5.59 -0.98 -8.20
CA LYS A 64 6.90 -1.35 -8.77
C LYS A 64 7.68 -0.10 -9.21
N PRO A 65 9.02 -0.14 -9.22
CA PRO A 65 9.81 0.89 -9.87
C PRO A 65 9.40 1.08 -11.33
N GLY A 66 9.34 2.33 -11.79
CA GLY A 66 8.95 2.67 -13.16
C GLY A 66 7.44 2.71 -13.40
N LEU A 67 6.61 2.57 -12.36
CA LEU A 67 5.19 2.87 -12.46
C LEU A 67 4.97 4.38 -12.62
N GLU A 68 4.10 4.76 -13.54
CA GLU A 68 3.87 6.17 -13.86
C GLU A 68 2.95 6.83 -12.82
N GLN A 69 3.28 8.04 -12.37
CA GLN A 69 2.47 8.75 -11.36
C GLN A 69 0.98 8.85 -11.70
N PRO A 70 0.57 9.10 -12.97
CA PRO A 70 -0.85 9.09 -13.34
C PRO A 70 -1.57 7.78 -13.05
N GLU A 71 -0.89 6.63 -13.15
CA GLU A 71 -1.48 5.32 -12.85
C GLU A 71 -1.70 5.14 -11.34
N VAL A 72 -0.75 5.63 -10.53
CA VAL A 72 -0.87 5.67 -9.07
C VAL A 72 -2.04 6.54 -8.64
N GLU A 73 -2.15 7.76 -9.18
CA GLU A 73 -3.25 8.68 -8.86
C GLU A 73 -4.61 8.15 -9.33
N ALA A 74 -4.68 7.55 -10.52
CA ALA A 74 -5.91 6.91 -11.02
C ALA A 74 -6.34 5.72 -10.13
N THR A 75 -5.38 5.01 -9.54
CA THR A 75 -5.66 3.92 -8.58
C THR A 75 -6.21 4.49 -7.29
N LYS A 76 -5.56 5.51 -6.72
CA LYS A 76 -6.01 6.20 -5.49
C LYS A 76 -7.42 6.74 -5.66
N GLN A 77 -7.69 7.43 -6.78
CA GLN A 77 -9.02 7.98 -7.06
C GLN A 77 -10.10 6.88 -7.16
N ALA A 78 -9.79 5.74 -7.78
CA ALA A 78 -10.73 4.63 -7.88
C ALA A 78 -11.01 3.98 -6.53
N LEU A 79 -9.99 3.81 -5.69
CA LEU A 79 -10.14 3.31 -4.32
C LEU A 79 -10.96 4.28 -3.46
N THR A 80 -10.69 5.58 -3.53
CA THR A 80 -11.48 6.61 -2.83
C THR A 80 -12.92 6.69 -3.32
N SER A 81 -13.16 6.46 -4.62
CA SER A 81 -14.53 6.38 -5.17
C SER A 81 -15.31 5.16 -4.65
N CYS A 82 -14.62 4.13 -4.14
CA CYS A 82 -15.22 3.01 -3.43
C CYS A 82 -15.49 3.30 -1.94
N GLY A 83 -15.16 4.51 -1.46
CA GLY A 83 -15.30 4.91 -0.07
C GLY A 83 -14.11 4.53 0.83
N PHE A 84 -12.94 4.23 0.25
CA PHE A 84 -11.74 3.90 1.01
C PHE A 84 -10.82 5.10 1.23
N ASP A 85 -10.18 5.15 2.38
CA ASP A 85 -9.01 6.00 2.60
C ASP A 85 -7.77 5.36 1.95
N CYS A 86 -7.10 6.09 1.07
CA CYS A 86 -5.96 5.59 0.31
C CYS A 86 -4.76 6.53 0.47
N LEU A 87 -3.65 5.98 0.98
CA LEU A 87 -2.40 6.69 1.16
C LEU A 87 -1.29 5.98 0.38
N GLU A 88 -0.49 6.77 -0.33
CA GLU A 88 0.77 6.32 -0.90
C GLU A 88 1.87 6.44 0.15
N THR A 89 2.59 5.36 0.41
CA THR A 89 3.66 5.29 1.43
C THR A 89 4.65 4.20 1.10
N SER A 90 5.77 4.15 1.81
CA SER A 90 6.77 3.09 1.73
C SER A 90 6.68 2.08 2.87
N ILE A 91 7.25 0.90 2.67
CA ILE A 91 7.44 -0.17 3.66
C ILE A 91 8.94 -0.35 3.92
N GLY A 92 9.30 -0.76 5.14
CA GLY A 92 10.70 -0.91 5.54
C GLY A 92 11.39 0.43 5.89
N ALA A 93 10.60 1.43 6.28
CA ALA A 93 11.10 2.72 6.74
C ALA A 93 11.94 2.58 8.04
N PRO A 94 12.79 3.56 8.37
CA PRO A 94 13.51 3.60 9.64
C PRO A 94 12.57 3.46 10.85
N GLY A 95 13.08 2.87 11.94
CA GLY A 95 12.37 2.80 13.21
C GLY A 95 12.38 4.12 13.98
N VAL A 96 12.29 4.04 15.31
CA VAL A 96 12.29 5.22 16.20
C VAL A 96 13.47 6.14 15.91
N SER A 97 13.17 7.41 15.66
CA SER A 97 14.11 8.44 15.25
C SER A 97 13.85 9.74 16.01
N ILE A 98 14.90 10.54 16.25
CA ILE A 98 14.80 11.89 16.80
C ILE A 98 14.97 12.88 15.66
N HIS A 99 14.04 13.82 15.54
CA HIS A 99 14.02 14.83 14.49
C HIS A 99 14.32 16.22 15.06
N SER A 100 15.10 17.02 14.35
CA SER A 100 15.13 18.47 14.60
C SER A 100 13.87 19.10 14.04
N ALA A 101 13.38 20.21 14.63
CA ALA A 101 12.20 20.93 14.12
C ALA A 101 12.34 21.31 12.63
N THR A 102 13.56 21.61 12.18
CA THR A 102 13.86 21.92 10.77
C THR A 102 13.72 20.73 9.81
N SER A 103 13.60 19.51 10.32
CA SER A 103 13.42 18.29 9.52
C SER A 103 11.97 17.83 9.42
N LEU A 104 11.04 18.54 10.09
CA LEU A 104 9.61 18.21 10.09
C LEU A 104 8.92 18.82 8.88
N ASP A 105 7.98 18.07 8.31
CA ASP A 105 7.03 18.61 7.33
C ASP A 105 6.21 19.74 7.96
N SER A 106 5.87 20.75 7.18
CA SER A 106 5.08 21.90 7.64
C SER A 106 3.76 21.50 8.30
N ARG A 107 3.09 20.47 7.77
CA ARG A 107 1.85 19.90 8.33
C ARG A 107 2.06 19.32 9.73
N VAL A 108 3.19 18.65 9.95
CA VAL A 108 3.54 18.04 11.24
C VAL A 108 3.91 19.13 12.24
N GLN A 109 4.74 20.09 11.84
CA GLN A 109 5.15 21.22 12.68
C GLN A 109 3.93 22.02 13.16
N GLN A 110 3.03 22.40 12.24
CA GLN A 110 1.82 23.15 12.57
C GLN A 110 0.89 22.40 13.53
N ALA A 111 0.75 21.09 13.37
CA ALA A 111 -0.07 20.28 14.26
C ALA A 111 0.52 20.18 15.67
N LEU A 112 1.86 20.10 15.79
CA LEU A 112 2.54 20.06 17.08
C LEU A 112 2.53 21.40 17.81
N ASP A 113 2.66 22.52 17.08
CA ASP A 113 2.59 23.87 17.66
C ASP A 113 1.18 24.22 18.18
N GLY A 114 0.15 23.52 17.69
CA GLY A 114 -1.24 23.66 18.11
C GLY A 114 -1.66 22.78 19.30
N LEU A 115 -0.76 21.94 19.83
CA LEU A 115 -0.97 21.12 21.03
C LEU A 115 -0.59 21.90 22.30
#